data_AF-A0A7K7SZQ7-F1
#
_entry.id   AF-A0A7K7SZQ7-F1
#
_cell.length_a   1.000
_cell.length_b   1.000
_cell.length_c   1.000
_cell.angle_alpha   90.00
_cell.angle_beta   90.00
_cell.angle_gamma   90.00
#
_symmetry.space_group_name_H-M   'P 1'
#
loop_
_entity.id
_entity.type
_entity.pdbx_description
1 polymer ?
#
loop_
_entity_poly.entity_id
_entity_poly.type
_entity_poly.pdbx_seq_one_letter_code
_entity_poly.pdbx_strand_id
1 'polypeptide(L)'
;PVSLWLPLALAVAAVAAVAAGQSPLQRRVVRDVLEYFHGRSNVHFLFRERELDGVIEREDPSGTFVQLRLGLAQTGCRKRAPQRQCRVLENRRKPTCLACYKFDTSDVPKVLDKYHNCGPAHHLAAKEIRQRDEAECRAVEEAGKGGDALYLPGMFAFSRGLPA
;
A
#
# COMPACT_ATOMS: atom_id res chain seq x y z
N PRO A 1 54.95 1.71 37.78
CA PRO A 1 54.44 2.56 36.67
C PRO A 1 53.74 1.70 35.61
N VAL A 2 52.42 1.78 35.58
CA VAL A 2 51.52 0.88 34.84
C VAL A 2 51.42 1.32 33.39
N SER A 3 51.84 0.47 32.45
CA SER A 3 51.67 0.69 31.02
C SER A 3 50.23 0.34 30.59
N LEU A 4 49.39 1.36 30.38
CA LEU A 4 48.29 1.31 29.41
C LEU A 4 48.92 1.04 28.02
N TRP A 5 48.31 0.37 27.04
CA TRP A 5 47.16 0.82 26.26
C TRP A 5 46.53 -0.39 25.52
N LEU A 6 45.20 -0.39 25.49
CA LEU A 6 44.26 -1.41 24.97
C LEU A 6 44.41 -1.71 23.46
N PRO A 7 44.09 -2.94 23.00
CA PRO A 7 43.86 -3.19 21.58
C PRO A 7 42.52 -2.57 21.15
N LEU A 8 42.60 -1.83 20.05
CA LEU A 8 41.53 -1.12 19.36
C LEU A 8 40.41 -2.08 18.94
N ALA A 9 39.25 -2.02 19.60
CA ALA A 9 38.06 -2.75 19.19
C ALA A 9 37.50 -2.10 17.90
N LEU A 10 37.56 -2.81 16.77
CA LEU A 10 36.84 -2.45 15.56
C LEU A 10 35.33 -2.56 15.81
N ALA A 11 34.68 -1.44 16.08
CA ALA A 11 33.23 -1.36 16.01
C ALA A 11 32.80 -1.23 14.54
N VAL A 12 32.42 -2.35 13.91
CA VAL A 12 31.69 -2.32 12.64
C VAL A 12 30.26 -1.89 12.93
N ALA A 13 30.02 -0.58 12.86
CA ALA A 13 28.67 -0.03 12.94
C ALA A 13 27.95 -0.24 11.58
N ALA A 14 27.27 -1.37 11.45
CA ALA A 14 26.28 -1.54 10.39
C ALA A 14 25.03 -0.71 10.75
N VAL A 15 24.97 0.53 10.28
CA VAL A 15 23.75 1.33 10.33
C VAL A 15 22.84 0.86 9.20
N ALA A 16 22.14 -0.26 9.42
CA ALA A 16 20.98 -0.59 8.62
C ALA A 16 19.82 0.28 9.12
N ALA A 17 19.43 1.26 8.30
CA ALA A 17 18.25 2.07 8.54
C ALA A 17 17.03 1.17 8.75
N VAL A 18 16.24 1.50 9.78
CA VAL A 18 15.03 0.79 10.20
C VAL A 18 13.98 0.82 9.08
N ALA A 19 14.06 -0.16 8.19
CA ALA A 19 12.99 -0.65 7.31
C ALA A 19 12.67 -2.11 7.67
N ALA A 20 12.84 -2.46 8.95
CA ALA A 20 13.09 -3.82 9.42
C ALA A 20 11.85 -4.74 9.51
N GLY A 21 10.72 -4.37 8.91
CA GLY A 21 9.49 -5.19 9.00
C GLY A 21 8.70 -5.37 7.69
N GLN A 22 8.97 -4.58 6.65
CA GLN A 22 8.18 -4.62 5.41
C GLN A 22 8.91 -5.37 4.30
N SER A 23 8.18 -6.23 3.59
CA SER A 23 8.68 -6.87 2.37
C SER A 23 8.92 -5.84 1.25
N PRO A 24 9.73 -6.16 0.23
CA PRO A 24 9.93 -5.29 -0.92
C PRO A 24 8.62 -4.92 -1.63
N LEU A 25 7.67 -5.86 -1.72
CA LEU A 25 6.35 -5.62 -2.32
C LEU A 25 5.49 -4.70 -1.45
N GLN A 26 5.49 -4.88 -0.12
CA GLN A 26 4.79 -3.98 0.78
C GLN A 26 5.29 -2.54 0.66
N ARG A 27 6.61 -2.32 0.64
CA ARG A 27 7.19 -0.97 0.45
C ARG A 27 6.77 -0.36 -0.88
N ARG A 28 6.71 -1.17 -1.94
CA ARG A 28 6.22 -0.75 -3.26
C ARG A 28 4.75 -0.34 -3.20
N VAL A 29 3.90 -1.15 -2.57
CA VAL A 29 2.48 -0.84 -2.38
C VAL A 29 2.29 0.45 -1.59
N VAL A 30 3.01 0.64 -0.48
CA VAL A 30 2.94 1.86 0.33
C VAL A 30 3.30 3.10 -0.49
N ARG A 31 4.38 3.03 -1.27
CA ARG A 31 4.79 4.13 -2.17
C ARG A 31 3.70 4.45 -3.19
N ASP A 32 3.17 3.44 -3.86
CA ASP A 32 2.17 3.61 -4.91
C ASP A 32 0.83 4.16 -4.33
N VAL A 33 0.47 3.76 -3.10
CA VAL A 33 -0.69 4.30 -2.37
C VAL A 33 -0.49 5.77 -1.99
N LEU A 34 0.70 6.14 -1.51
CA LEU A 34 1.03 7.54 -1.21
C LEU A 34 0.94 8.41 -2.46
N GLU A 35 1.48 7.92 -3.59
CA GLU A 35 1.39 8.60 -4.88
C GLU A 35 -0.06 8.78 -5.33
N TYR A 36 -0.87 7.71 -5.28
CA TYR A 36 -2.30 7.77 -5.58
C TYR A 36 -3.03 8.78 -4.68
N PHE A 37 -2.78 8.76 -3.37
CA PHE A 37 -3.43 9.65 -2.41
C PHE A 37 -3.04 11.11 -2.67
N HIS A 38 -1.76 11.40 -2.89
CA HIS A 38 -1.29 12.74 -3.24
C HIS A 38 -1.79 13.19 -4.60
N GLY A 39 -2.11 12.28 -5.52
CA GLY A 39 -2.68 12.57 -6.84
C GLY A 39 -4.05 13.27 -6.80
N ARG A 40 -4.81 13.12 -5.71
CA ARG A 40 -6.17 13.68 -5.58
C ARG A 40 -6.17 15.21 -5.48
N SER A 41 -7.11 15.86 -6.17
CA SER A 41 -7.21 17.33 -6.25
C SER A 41 -7.50 18.01 -4.91
N ASN A 42 -8.20 17.33 -4.01
CA ASN A 42 -8.54 17.79 -2.66
C ASN A 42 -7.41 17.56 -1.64
N VAL A 43 -6.26 17.02 -2.05
CA VAL A 43 -5.09 16.79 -1.19
C VAL A 43 -4.04 17.87 -1.47
N HIS A 44 -3.95 18.84 -0.55
CA HIS A 44 -3.04 19.99 -0.69
C HIS A 44 -1.72 19.85 0.08
N PHE A 45 -1.68 18.94 1.06
CA PHE A 45 -0.53 18.68 1.93
C PHE A 45 0.13 17.35 1.57
N LEU A 46 1.40 17.22 1.92
CA LEU A 46 2.08 15.94 1.90
C LEU A 46 1.69 15.11 3.12
N PHE A 47 1.53 13.82 2.89
CA PHE A 47 1.26 12.81 3.90
C PHE A 47 2.40 11.80 3.92
N ARG A 48 2.67 11.23 5.09
CA ARG A 48 3.61 10.14 5.29
C ARG A 48 2.87 8.92 5.83
N GLU A 49 3.47 7.76 5.63
CA GLU A 49 3.10 6.54 6.34
C GLU A 49 3.19 6.78 7.85
N ARG A 50 2.16 6.33 8.58
CA ARG A 50 2.11 6.35 10.04
C ARG A 50 2.14 4.94 10.62
N GLU A 51 1.24 4.11 10.13
CA GLU A 51 1.02 2.75 10.62
C GLU A 51 0.65 1.85 9.44
N LEU A 52 1.01 0.58 9.56
CA LEU A 52 0.69 -0.45 8.60
C LEU A 52 0.01 -1.60 9.35
N ASP A 53 -1.26 -1.85 9.03
CA ASP A 53 -2.10 -2.84 9.69
C ASP A 53 -2.69 -3.82 8.69
N GLY A 54 -3.18 -4.97 9.18
CA GLY A 54 -3.92 -5.93 8.38
C GLY A 54 -3.17 -6.43 7.13
N VAL A 55 -1.85 -6.57 7.25
CA VAL A 55 -0.97 -6.99 6.17
C VAL A 55 -1.19 -8.47 5.87
N ILE A 56 -1.52 -8.77 4.63
CA ILE A 56 -1.65 -10.12 4.08
C ILE A 56 -0.79 -10.16 2.83
N GLU A 57 0.16 -11.08 2.78
CA GLU A 57 0.98 -11.37 1.61
C GLU A 57 0.88 -12.86 1.32
N ARG A 58 0.34 -13.19 0.15
CA ARG A 58 0.08 -14.58 -0.27
C ARG A 58 0.64 -14.78 -1.66
N GLU A 59 1.44 -15.83 -1.81
CA GLU A 59 1.97 -16.24 -3.11
C GLU A 59 1.15 -17.41 -3.64
N ASP A 60 0.82 -17.36 -4.93
CA ASP A 60 0.18 -18.45 -5.65
C ASP A 60 0.75 -18.53 -7.09
N PRO A 61 0.44 -19.56 -7.90
CA PRO A 61 1.00 -19.71 -9.23
C PRO A 61 0.71 -18.56 -10.21
N SER A 62 -0.34 -17.78 -9.96
CA SER A 62 -0.67 -16.58 -10.74
C SER A 62 0.06 -15.33 -10.25
N GLY A 63 0.87 -15.45 -9.20
CA GLY A 63 1.74 -14.41 -8.64
C GLY A 63 1.41 -14.03 -7.20
N THR A 64 1.97 -12.92 -6.72
CA THR A 64 1.86 -12.52 -5.31
C THR A 64 0.72 -11.54 -5.07
N PHE A 65 -0.21 -11.88 -4.20
CA PHE A 65 -1.24 -10.98 -3.68
C PHE A 65 -0.76 -10.27 -2.41
N VAL A 66 -0.96 -8.95 -2.35
CA VAL A 66 -0.66 -8.12 -1.19
C VAL A 66 -1.87 -7.28 -0.83
N GLN A 67 -2.35 -7.40 0.40
CA GLN A 67 -3.36 -6.54 1.00
C GLN A 67 -2.78 -5.88 2.25
N LEU A 68 -3.04 -4.58 2.43
CA LEU A 68 -2.63 -3.84 3.62
C LEU A 68 -3.56 -2.67 3.90
N ARG A 69 -3.56 -2.21 5.16
CA ARG A 69 -4.18 -0.95 5.59
C ARG A 69 -3.09 0.03 5.99
N LEU A 70 -3.01 1.15 5.29
CA LEU A 70 -2.02 2.19 5.52
C LEU A 70 -2.68 3.38 6.22
N GLY A 71 -2.29 3.65 7.47
CA GLY A 71 -2.63 4.91 8.12
C GLY A 71 -1.68 6.01 7.68
N LEU A 72 -2.24 7.19 7.38
CA LEU A 72 -1.52 8.34 6.88
C LEU A 72 -1.46 9.44 7.93
N ALA A 73 -0.32 10.12 8.02
CA ALA A 73 -0.16 11.30 8.85
C ALA A 73 0.15 12.55 8.00
N GLN A 74 -0.63 13.60 8.20
CA GLN A 74 -0.45 14.87 7.52
C GLN A 74 0.86 15.53 7.98
N THR A 75 1.58 16.15 7.05
CA THR A 75 2.77 16.97 7.35
C THR A 75 2.49 18.46 7.23
N GLY A 76 3.42 19.29 7.71
CA GLY A 76 3.37 20.74 7.52
C GLY A 76 3.65 21.22 6.09
N CYS A 77 4.09 20.33 5.20
CA CYS A 77 4.45 20.68 3.83
C CYS A 77 3.27 20.62 2.87
N ARG A 78 3.23 21.58 1.94
CA ARG A 78 2.33 21.52 0.78
C ARG A 78 2.90 20.58 -0.29
N LYS A 79 2.04 20.04 -1.15
CA LYS A 79 2.41 19.11 -2.25
C LYS A 79 3.52 19.64 -3.18
N ARG A 80 3.60 20.97 -3.36
CA ARG A 80 4.59 21.65 -4.22
C ARG A 80 5.89 22.04 -3.51
N ALA A 81 6.00 21.83 -2.20
CA ALA A 81 7.18 22.20 -1.44
C ALA A 81 8.31 21.19 -1.63
N PRO A 82 9.59 21.63 -1.58
CA PRO A 82 10.72 20.70 -1.55
C PRO A 82 10.60 19.77 -0.34
N GLN A 83 10.61 18.46 -0.57
CA GLN A 83 10.28 17.42 0.42
C GLN A 83 11.32 17.25 1.56
N ARG A 84 12.38 18.06 1.55
CA ARG A 84 13.45 17.97 2.56
C ARG A 84 12.92 18.57 3.86
N GLN A 85 12.67 17.71 4.85
CA GLN A 85 12.35 18.03 6.25
C GLN A 85 10.87 18.36 6.60
N CYS A 86 9.91 17.68 5.97
CA CYS A 86 8.50 17.79 6.35
C CYS A 86 8.17 17.05 7.65
N ARG A 87 7.91 17.80 8.73
CA ARG A 87 7.48 17.23 10.03
C ARG A 87 6.00 16.80 9.99
N VAL A 88 5.71 15.68 10.62
CA VAL A 88 4.35 15.19 10.85
C VAL A 88 3.63 16.09 11.85
N LEU A 89 2.34 16.33 11.62
CA LEU A 89 1.47 17.09 12.50
C LEU A 89 0.54 16.12 13.24
N GLU A 90 0.83 15.85 14.51
CA GLU A 90 0.15 14.81 15.31
C GLU A 90 -1.35 15.02 15.48
N ASN A 91 -1.81 16.27 15.53
CA ASN A 91 -3.20 16.61 15.83
C ASN A 91 -4.03 16.96 14.58
N ARG A 92 -3.68 16.36 13.44
CA ARG A 92 -4.34 16.58 12.15
C ARG A 92 -5.14 15.36 11.70
N ARG A 93 -5.76 15.48 10.52
CA ARG A 93 -6.52 14.40 9.90
C ARG A 93 -5.62 13.18 9.70
N LYS A 94 -6.16 12.02 10.08
CA LYS A 94 -5.50 10.72 10.05
C LYS A 94 -6.29 9.80 9.12
N PRO A 95 -6.22 9.99 7.79
CA PRO A 95 -6.90 9.11 6.86
C PRO A 95 -6.23 7.74 6.85
N THR A 96 -7.01 6.73 6.49
CA THR A 96 -6.55 5.36 6.29
C THR A 96 -6.83 4.98 4.84
N CYS A 97 -5.97 4.15 4.28
CA CYS A 97 -6.13 3.57 2.95
C CYS A 97 -6.16 2.06 3.05
N LEU A 98 -7.17 1.40 2.48
CA LEU A 98 -7.08 0.00 2.10
C LEU A 98 -6.41 -0.10 0.73
N ALA A 99 -5.48 -1.02 0.59
CA ALA A 99 -4.83 -1.31 -0.67
C ALA A 99 -4.73 -2.82 -0.89
N CYS A 100 -5.08 -3.25 -2.11
CA CYS A 100 -4.99 -4.63 -2.57
C CYS A 100 -4.29 -4.64 -3.93
N TYR A 101 -3.31 -5.52 -4.09
CA TYR A 101 -2.47 -5.62 -5.27
C TYR A 101 -2.27 -7.09 -5.63
N LYS A 102 -2.30 -7.38 -6.92
CA LYS A 102 -1.80 -8.64 -7.46
C LYS A 102 -0.60 -8.34 -8.34
N PHE A 103 0.52 -8.98 -8.03
CA PHE A 103 1.73 -8.94 -8.83
C PHE A 103 1.86 -10.22 -9.64
N ASP A 104 2.48 -10.15 -10.81
CA ASP A 104 2.86 -11.33 -11.60
C ASP A 104 4.08 -12.06 -10.99
N THR A 105 4.50 -13.15 -11.63
CA THR A 105 5.65 -13.97 -11.23
C THR A 105 6.97 -13.56 -11.89
N SER A 106 7.02 -12.40 -12.55
CA SER A 106 8.24 -11.93 -13.25
C SER A 106 9.35 -11.56 -12.26
N ASP A 107 10.62 -11.63 -12.70
CA ASP A 107 11.79 -11.21 -11.89
C ASP A 107 11.68 -9.77 -11.35
N VAL A 108 11.02 -8.89 -12.11
CA VAL A 108 10.57 -7.57 -11.66
C VAL A 108 9.05 -7.59 -11.65
N PRO A 109 8.41 -7.90 -10.51
CA PRO A 109 6.99 -8.18 -10.47
C PRO A 109 6.16 -7.00 -10.99
N LYS A 110 5.32 -7.21 -11.99
CA LYS A 110 4.41 -6.20 -12.55
C LYS A 110 3.06 -6.30 -11.86
N VAL A 111 2.36 -5.17 -11.75
CA VAL A 111 1.02 -5.17 -11.18
C VAL A 111 0.04 -5.69 -12.23
N LEU A 112 -0.59 -6.83 -11.94
CA LEU A 112 -1.67 -7.40 -12.75
C LEU A 112 -2.97 -6.65 -12.53
N ASP A 113 -3.31 -6.41 -11.26
CA ASP A 113 -4.48 -5.61 -10.87
C ASP A 113 -4.28 -4.96 -9.49
N LYS A 114 -5.04 -3.90 -9.20
CA LYS A 114 -4.96 -3.18 -7.94
C LYS A 114 -6.26 -2.45 -7.58
N TYR A 115 -6.52 -2.34 -6.28
CA TYR A 115 -7.63 -1.57 -5.70
C TYR A 115 -7.14 -0.68 -4.56
N HIS A 116 -7.68 0.54 -4.49
CA HIS A 116 -7.42 1.50 -3.40
C HIS A 116 -8.70 2.16 -2.92
N ASN A 117 -8.90 2.19 -1.61
CA ASN A 117 -9.91 3.03 -0.98
C ASN A 117 -9.33 3.80 0.19
N CYS A 118 -9.24 5.12 0.04
CA CYS A 118 -8.67 6.03 1.04
C CYS A 118 -9.71 7.01 1.55
N GLY A 119 -9.87 7.07 2.87
CA GLY A 119 -10.80 7.98 3.53
C GLY A 119 -10.58 8.06 5.04
N PRO A 120 -11.44 8.77 5.78
CA PRO A 120 -11.44 8.72 7.23
C PRO A 120 -11.67 7.28 7.75
N ALA A 121 -11.01 6.89 8.84
CA ALA A 121 -11.11 5.54 9.38
C ALA A 121 -12.57 5.09 9.66
N HIS A 122 -13.42 5.98 10.18
CA HIS A 122 -14.84 5.69 10.42
C HIS A 122 -15.63 5.41 9.14
N HIS A 123 -15.27 6.05 8.02
CA HIS A 123 -15.92 5.82 6.73
C HIS A 123 -15.58 4.43 6.19
N LEU A 124 -14.32 4.02 6.33
CA LEU A 124 -13.88 2.67 5.93
C LEU A 124 -14.41 1.57 6.86
N ALA A 125 -14.82 1.91 8.09
CA ALA A 125 -15.44 0.98 9.02
C ALA A 125 -16.95 0.77 8.76
N ALA A 126 -17.57 1.59 7.91
CA ALA A 126 -18.96 1.41 7.52
C ALA A 126 -19.15 0.05 6.84
N LYS A 127 -20.15 -0.73 7.28
CA LYS A 127 -20.34 -2.12 6.86
C LYS A 127 -20.42 -2.29 5.35
N GLU A 128 -21.17 -1.42 4.68
CA GLU A 128 -21.36 -1.44 3.23
C GLU A 128 -20.04 -1.18 2.48
N ILE A 129 -19.27 -0.20 2.94
CA ILE A 129 -17.94 0.11 2.36
C ILE A 129 -17.00 -1.07 2.57
N ARG A 130 -16.99 -1.67 3.77
CA ARG A 130 -16.15 -2.83 4.07
C ARG A 130 -16.50 -4.03 3.19
N GLN A 131 -17.78 -4.32 2.99
CA GLN A 131 -18.22 -5.43 2.13
C GLN A 131 -17.83 -5.21 0.68
N ARG A 132 -17.98 -3.98 0.18
CA ARG A 132 -17.52 -3.61 -1.16
C ARG A 132 -16.00 -3.76 -1.27
N ASP A 133 -15.26 -3.19 -0.33
CA ASP A 133 -13.80 -3.27 -0.26
C ASP A 133 -13.31 -4.73 -0.27
N GLU A 134 -13.96 -5.61 0.50
CA GLU A 134 -13.67 -7.06 0.52
C GLU A 134 -13.91 -7.73 -0.83
N ALA A 135 -15.00 -7.37 -1.54
CA ALA A 135 -15.30 -7.90 -2.86
C ALA A 135 -14.29 -7.43 -3.92
N GLU A 136 -13.94 -6.16 -3.92
CA GLU A 136 -12.95 -5.57 -4.85
C GLU A 136 -11.56 -6.19 -4.61
N CYS A 137 -11.14 -6.34 -3.35
CA CYS A 137 -9.87 -7.00 -3.03
C CYS A 137 -9.84 -8.48 -3.44
N ARG A 138 -10.98 -9.17 -3.34
CA ARG A 138 -11.10 -10.57 -3.82
C ARG A 138 -10.95 -10.64 -5.34
N ALA A 139 -11.57 -9.72 -6.08
CA ALA A 139 -11.42 -9.65 -7.53
C ALA A 139 -9.95 -9.42 -7.93
N VAL A 140 -9.24 -8.55 -7.22
CA VAL A 140 -7.79 -8.34 -7.42
C VAL A 140 -7.00 -9.62 -7.12
N GLU A 141 -7.31 -10.34 -6.05
CA GLU A 141 -6.64 -11.61 -5.70
C GLU A 141 -6.83 -12.69 -6.77
N GLU A 142 -7.94 -12.66 -7.49
CA GLU A 142 -8.28 -13.57 -8.59
C GLU A 142 -7.62 -13.17 -9.92
N ALA A 143 -7.03 -11.98 -10.02
CA ALA A 143 -6.34 -11.54 -11.22
C ALA A 143 -5.20 -12.51 -11.59
N GLY A 144 -5.12 -12.87 -12.88
CA GLY A 144 -4.15 -13.86 -13.39
C GLY A 144 -4.55 -15.33 -13.21
N LYS A 145 -5.58 -15.66 -12.40
CA LYS A 145 -6.08 -17.05 -12.26
C LYS A 145 -6.96 -17.49 -13.43
N GLY A 146 -7.53 -16.54 -14.17
CA GLY A 146 -8.43 -16.78 -15.30
C GLY A 146 -7.74 -17.13 -16.62
N GLY A 147 -6.41 -17.25 -16.68
CA GLY A 147 -5.70 -17.63 -17.91
C GLY A 147 -6.07 -19.02 -18.45
N ASP A 148 -6.55 -19.91 -17.58
CA ASP A 148 -7.08 -21.24 -17.94
C ASP A 148 -8.60 -21.31 -18.01
N ALA A 149 -9.31 -20.23 -17.64
CA ALA A 149 -10.75 -20.14 -17.86
C ALA A 149 -10.96 -19.61 -19.28
N LEU A 150 -11.02 -20.54 -20.25
CA LEU A 150 -11.52 -20.34 -21.61
C LEU A 150 -12.42 -19.11 -21.70
N TYR A 151 -11.88 -18.02 -22.26
CA TYR A 151 -12.65 -16.84 -22.62
C TYR A 151 -13.73 -17.29 -23.59
N LEU A 152 -14.95 -17.51 -23.09
CA LEU A 152 -16.12 -17.79 -23.90
C LEU A 152 -16.69 -16.45 -24.35
N PRO A 153 -16.64 -16.10 -25.66
CA PRO A 153 -17.26 -14.89 -26.16
C PRO A 153 -18.76 -14.92 -25.82
N GLY A 154 -19.25 -13.99 -24.99
CA GLY A 154 -20.68 -13.85 -24.67
C GLY A 154 -21.07 -13.59 -23.21
N MET A 155 -20.14 -13.63 -22.25
CA MET A 155 -20.49 -13.51 -20.81
C MET A 155 -21.06 -12.14 -20.37
N PHE A 156 -20.98 -11.10 -21.21
CA PHE A 156 -21.50 -9.76 -20.92
C PHE A 156 -22.62 -9.31 -21.85
N ALA A 157 -23.30 -10.22 -22.55
CA ALA A 157 -24.27 -9.87 -23.59
C ALA A 157 -25.59 -9.24 -23.07
N PHE A 158 -25.85 -9.18 -21.76
CA PHE A 158 -27.13 -8.66 -21.26
C PHE A 158 -27.01 -7.87 -19.95
N SER A 159 -26.68 -6.58 -20.04
CA SER A 159 -27.10 -5.59 -19.03
C SER A 159 -28.55 -5.19 -19.32
N ARG A 160 -29.49 -5.67 -18.51
CA ARG A 160 -30.89 -5.23 -18.58
C ARG A 160 -30.97 -3.75 -18.19
N GLY A 161 -31.51 -2.92 -19.09
CA GLY A 161 -31.82 -1.53 -18.82
C GLY A 161 -32.87 -1.39 -17.71
N LEU A 162 -32.69 -0.38 -16.84
CA LEU A 162 -33.70 0.01 -15.85
C LEU A 162 -34.90 0.67 -16.55
N PRO A 163 -36.14 0.45 -16.06
CA PRO A 163 -37.34 1.09 -16.61
C PRO A 163 -37.35 2.59 -16.30
N ALA A 164 -37.97 3.35 -17.22
CA ALA A 164 -38.11 4.80 -17.23
C ALA A 164 -39.00 5.36 -16.11
#